data_AF-A0A3S3SRG6-F1
#
_entry.id   AF-A0A3S3SRG6-F1
#
_cell.length_a   1.000
_cell.length_b   1.000
_cell.length_c   1.000
_cell.angle_alpha   90.00
_cell.angle_beta   90.00
_cell.angle_gamma   90.00
#
_symmetry.space_group_name_H-M   'P 1'
#
loop_
_entity.id
_entity.type
_entity.pdbx_description
1 polymer ?
#
loop_
_entity_poly.entity_id
_entity_poly.type
_entity_poly.pdbx_seq_one_letter_code
_entity_poly.pdbx_strand_id
1 'polypeptide(L)' 'NKFSTYASWWIRQAITRAILDKTRTIRLPVHFLELRSQFFKAFYSLLKELGREPTPSKFPR' A
#
# COMPACT_ATOMS: atom_id res chain seq x y z
N ASN A 1 11.89 15.19 26.92
CA ASN A 1 11.55 13.85 26.40
C ASN A 1 11.64 13.78 24.88
N LYS A 2 12.87 13.72 24.32
CA LYS A 2 13.11 13.60 22.87
C LYS A 2 13.22 12.15 22.39
N PHE A 3 13.51 11.22 23.31
CA PHE A 3 13.63 9.80 23.03
C PHE A 3 12.30 9.16 22.61
N SER A 4 11.22 9.39 23.34
CA SER A 4 9.91 8.77 23.06
C SER A 4 9.36 9.14 21.68
N THR A 5 9.62 10.37 21.20
CA THR A 5 9.24 10.83 19.86
C THR A 5 9.99 10.07 18.77
N TYR A 6 11.30 9.89 18.95
CA TYR A 6 12.14 9.18 17.98
C TYR A 6 11.91 7.66 18.02
N ALA A 7 11.77 7.09 19.22
CA ALA A 7 11.46 5.69 19.43
C ALA A 7 10.14 5.30 18.76
N SER A 8 9.11 6.15 18.85
CA SER A 8 7.82 5.92 18.19
C SER A 8 7.95 5.82 16.67
N TRP A 9 8.85 6.60 16.05
CA TRP A 9 9.10 6.53 14.62
C TRP A 9 9.75 5.19 14.22
N TRP A 10 10.77 4.75 14.97
CA TRP A 10 11.42 3.47 14.71
C TRP A 10 10.52 2.27 14.93
N ILE A 11 9.66 2.30 15.94
CA ILE A 11 8.69 1.24 16.19
C ILE A 11 7.73 1.12 14.99
N ARG A 12 7.17 2.24 14.52
CA ARG A 12 6.29 2.24 13.34
C ARG A 12 7.02 1.78 12.07
N GLN A 13 8.25 2.23 11.87
CA GLN A 13 9.08 1.86 10.72
C GLN A 13 9.39 0.36 10.70
N ALA A 14 9.78 -0.21 11.84
CA ALA A 14 10.13 -1.62 11.97
C ALA A 14 8.92 -2.53 11.71
N ILE A 15 7.76 -2.20 12.27
CA ILE A 15 6.51 -2.94 12.04
C ILE A 15 6.13 -2.88 10.56
N THR A 16 6.13 -1.69 9.95
CA THR A 16 5.78 -1.51 8.54
C THR A 16 6.69 -2.34 7.64
N ARG A 17 8.00 -2.33 7.89
CA ARG A 17 8.96 -3.12 7.13
C ARG A 17 8.75 -4.63 7.30
N ALA A 18 8.52 -5.10 8.53
CA ALA A 18 8.23 -6.50 8.81
C ALA A 18 6.97 -6.99 8.08
N ILE A 19 5.92 -6.17 8.02
CA ILE A 19 4.70 -6.48 7.26
C ILE A 19 5.03 -6.60 5.76
N LEU A 20 5.73 -5.62 5.17
CA LEU A 20 6.08 -5.64 3.75
C LEU A 20 6.94 -6.85 3.37
N ASP A 21 7.84 -7.27 4.26
CA ASP A 21 8.76 -8.38 4.03
C ASP A 21 8.14 -9.76 4.26
N LYS A 22 7.20 -9.90 5.21
CA LYS A 22 6.69 -11.21 5.68
C LYS A 22 5.24 -11.54 5.31
N THR A 23 4.46 -10.61 4.76
CA THR A 23 3.03 -10.88 4.46
C THR A 23 2.78 -11.79 3.26
N ARG A 24 3.80 -12.08 2.43
CA ARG A 24 3.60 -12.88 1.22
C ARG A 24 4.58 -14.04 1.16
N THR A 25 4.07 -15.18 0.66
CA THR A 25 4.87 -16.39 0.38
C THR A 25 6.00 -16.11 -0.60
N ILE A 26 5.78 -15.17 -1.53
CA ILE A 26 6.80 -14.69 -2.48
C ILE A 26 7.09 -13.23 -2.17
N ARG A 27 8.37 -12.93 -1.90
CA ARG A 27 8.86 -11.58 -1.63
C ARG A 27 8.71 -10.71 -2.87
N LEU A 28 8.01 -9.60 -2.73
CA LEU A 28 7.87 -8.57 -3.77
C LEU A 28 8.54 -7.27 -3.31
N PRO A 29 9.20 -6.52 -4.22
CA PRO A 29 9.81 -5.24 -3.85
C PRO A 29 8.76 -4.21 -3.39
N VAL A 30 9.19 -3.28 -2.52
CA VAL A 30 8.31 -2.25 -1.93
C VAL A 30 7.62 -1.38 -2.98
N HIS A 31 8.31 -0.98 -4.04
CA HIS A 31 7.72 -0.15 -5.09
C HIS A 31 6.58 -0.87 -5.83
N PHE A 32 6.62 -2.21 -5.97
CA PHE A 32 5.50 -2.96 -6.52
C PHE A 32 4.30 -3.00 -5.56
N LEU A 33 4.54 -2.96 -4.25
CA LEU A 33 3.48 -2.86 -3.25
C LEU A 33 2.83 -1.46 -3.27
N GLU A 34 3.62 -0.43 -3.53
CA GLU A 34 3.13 0.94 -3.75
C GLU A 34 2.27 1.03 -5.01
N LEU A 35 2.76 0.47 -6.14
CA LEU A 35 1.97 0.34 -7.38
C LEU A 35 0.66 -0.40 -7.12
N ARG A 36 0.69 -1.50 -6.35
CA ARG A 36 -0.52 -2.20 -5.92
C ARG A 36 -1.45 -1.26 -5.15
N SER A 37 -0.96 -0.54 -4.14
CA SER A 37 -1.81 0.34 -3.32
C SER A 37 -2.45 1.45 -4.15
N GLN A 38 -1.70 2.07 -5.07
CA GLN A 38 -2.20 3.06 -6.02
C GLN A 38 -3.27 2.46 -6.94
N PHE A 39 -3.02 1.26 -7.47
CA PHE A 39 -3.99 0.54 -8.28
C PHE A 39 -5.29 0.29 -7.52
N PHE A 40 -5.23 -0.21 -6.28
CA PHE A 40 -6.43 -0.43 -5.47
C PHE A 40 -7.16 0.87 -5.14
N LYS A 41 -6.45 1.99 -4.87
CA LYS A 41 -7.08 3.29 -4.67
C LYS A 41 -7.85 3.75 -5.92
N ALA A 42 -7.22 3.66 -7.09
CA ALA A 42 -7.86 3.98 -8.36
C ALA A 42 -9.06 3.06 -8.62
N PHE A 43 -8.90 1.75 -8.38
CA PHE A 43 -9.96 0.76 -8.49
C PHE A 43 -11.17 1.11 -7.62
N TYR A 44 -10.97 1.39 -6.33
CA TYR A 44 -12.06 1.74 -5.42
C TYR A 44 -12.70 3.09 -5.75
N SER A 45 -11.92 4.07 -6.23
CA SER A 45 -12.44 5.36 -6.69
C SER A 45 -13.37 5.15 -7.88
N LEU A 46 -12.93 4.40 -8.89
CA LEU A 46 -13.76 4.10 -10.06
C LEU A 46 -14.96 3.24 -9.70
N LEU A 47 -14.81 2.24 -8.82
CA LEU A 47 -15.91 1.41 -8.36
C LEU A 47 -17.00 2.23 -7.68
N LYS A 48 -16.60 3.24 -6.88
CA LYS A 48 -17.54 4.17 -6.25
C LYS A 48 -18.28 5.05 -7.27
N GLU A 49 -17.60 5.49 -8.32
CA GLU A 49 -18.22 6.34 -9.36
C GLU A 49 -19.12 5.55 -10.33
N LEU A 50 -18.74 4.32 -10.68
CA LEU A 50 -19.40 3.53 -11.72
C LEU A 50 -20.41 2.52 -11.17
N GLY A 51 -20.35 2.18 -9.88
CA GLY A 51 -21.22 1.17 -9.25
C GLY A 51 -21.05 -0.25 -9.81
N ARG A 52 -20.01 -0.48 -10.62
CA ARG A 52 -19.64 -1.76 -11.25
C ARG A 52 -18.12 -1.90 -11.30
N GLU A 53 -17.64 -3.12 -11.54
CA GLU A 53 -16.21 -3.38 -11.67
C GLU A 53 -15.61 -2.57 -12.84
N PRO A 54 -14.58 -1.74 -12.59
CA PRO A 54 -13.97 -0.94 -13.63
C PRO A 54 -13.22 -1.81 -14.65
N THR A 55 -13.48 -1.56 -15.93
CA THR A 55 -12.85 -2.27 -17.06
C THR A 55 -11.35 -1.91 -17.15
N PRO A 56 -10.46 -2.82 -17.56
CA PRO A 56 -9.01 -2.57 -17.62
C PRO A 56 -8.60 -1.35 -18.45
N SER A 57 -9.42 -0.93 -19.42
CA SER A 57 -9.12 0.23 -20.27
C SER A 57 -9.25 1.59 -19.56
N LYS A 58 -9.91 1.64 -18.39
CA LYS A 58 -10.14 2.89 -17.65
C LYS A 58 -9.07 3.20 -16.59
N PHE A 59 -8.11 2.31 -16.38
CA PHE A 59 -7.00 2.62 -15.47
C PHE A 59 -6.03 3.61 -16.11
N PRO A 60 -5.51 4.59 -15.35
CA PRO A 60 -4.44 5.46 -15.82
C PRO A 60 -3.23 4.60 -16.22
N ARG A 61 -2.66 4.88 -17.40
CA ARG A 61 -1.48 4.18 -17.93
C ARG A 61 -0.22 4.52 -17.15
#